data_AF-A0A645II85-F1
#
_entry.id   AF-A0A645II85-F1
#
_cell.length_a   1.000
_cell.length_b   1.000
_cell.length_c   1.000
_cell.angle_alpha   90.00
_cell.angle_beta   90.00
_cell.angle_gamma   90.00
#
_symmetry.space_group_name_H-M   'P 1'
#
loop_
_entity.id
_entity.type
_entity.pdbx_description
1 polymer ?
#
loop_
_entity_poly.entity_id
_entity_poly.type
_entity_poly.pdbx_seq_one_letter_code
_entity_poly.pdbx_strand_id
1 'polypeptide(L)'
;MKNRSENPDEVREEDYRYKGPAPTTKEAAIVMLADSIEAAVRSIQAPNKEKIEAMVDNIIKGRLEEEQLSNSELTFKDIKDMREAFLKVLSGIYHERIEYPKEKTIEQGKE
;
A
#
# COMPACT_ATOMS: atom_id res chain seq x y z
N MET A 1 -5.96 9.23 19.58
CA MET A 1 -6.15 10.47 18.77
C MET A 1 -6.71 11.55 19.70
N LYS A 2 -6.14 12.75 19.76
CA LYS A 2 -6.80 13.89 20.44
C LYS A 2 -7.63 14.64 19.39
N ASN A 3 -8.94 14.44 19.40
CA ASN A 3 -9.89 15.19 18.58
C ASN A 3 -9.82 16.68 19.00
N ARG A 4 -9.61 17.58 18.03
CA ARG A 4 -9.56 19.05 18.24
C ARG A 4 -10.91 19.73 17.95
N SER A 5 -11.99 18.96 17.84
CA SER A 5 -13.34 19.52 17.68
C SER A 5 -13.80 20.21 18.96
N GLU A 6 -14.47 21.35 18.84
CA GLU A 6 -15.11 22.03 19.98
C GLU A 6 -16.23 21.16 20.58
N ASN A 7 -16.90 20.33 19.76
CA ASN A 7 -17.87 19.31 20.17
C ASN A 7 -17.49 17.94 19.57
N PRO A 8 -16.64 17.14 20.22
CA PRO A 8 -16.21 15.84 19.71
C PRO A 8 -17.35 14.83 19.54
N ASP A 9 -18.37 14.90 20.40
CA ASP A 9 -19.50 13.95 20.41
C ASP A 9 -20.51 14.20 19.28
N GLU A 10 -20.44 15.37 18.63
CA GLU A 10 -21.28 15.71 17.47
C GLU A 10 -20.65 15.29 16.14
N VAL A 11 -19.35 14.94 16.14
CA VAL A 11 -18.63 14.52 14.93
C VAL A 11 -19.00 13.09 14.61
N ARG A 12 -19.67 12.89 13.47
CA ARG A 12 -20.07 11.56 13.02
C ARG A 12 -19.19 11.07 11.89
N GLU A 13 -18.82 9.80 11.92
CA GLU A 13 -17.90 9.23 10.94
C GLU A 13 -18.52 9.19 9.54
N GLU A 14 -19.83 8.97 9.45
CA GLU A 14 -20.58 8.93 8.20
C GLU A 14 -20.45 10.22 7.38
N ASP A 15 -20.26 11.38 8.02
CA ASP A 15 -20.09 12.67 7.34
C ASP A 15 -18.76 12.76 6.58
N TYR A 16 -17.80 11.88 6.90
CA TYR A 16 -16.47 11.80 6.29
C TYR A 16 -16.26 10.54 5.45
N ARG A 17 -17.31 9.71 5.29
CA ARG A 17 -17.27 8.52 4.43
C ARG A 17 -17.73 8.87 3.02
N TYR A 18 -17.15 8.18 2.04
CA TYR A 18 -17.61 8.27 0.66
C TYR A 18 -19.06 7.74 0.56
N LYS A 19 -19.89 8.40 -0.26
CA LYS A 19 -21.29 8.00 -0.51
C LYS A 19 -21.42 6.74 -1.38
N GLY A 20 -20.37 6.40 -2.11
CA GLY A 20 -20.38 5.32 -3.09
C GLY A 20 -20.61 3.96 -2.42
N PRO A 21 -21.20 3.00 -3.15
CA PRO A 21 -21.28 1.64 -2.64
C PRO A 21 -19.87 1.08 -2.45
N ALA A 22 -19.73 0.14 -1.52
CA ALA A 22 -18.57 -0.74 -1.50
C ALA A 22 -18.43 -1.45 -2.87
N PRO A 23 -17.21 -1.81 -3.29
CA PRO A 23 -16.96 -2.46 -4.56
C PRO A 23 -17.81 -3.74 -4.70
N THR A 24 -18.41 -3.89 -5.88
CA THR A 24 -19.31 -5.01 -6.19
C THR A 24 -18.69 -6.02 -7.17
N THR A 25 -17.50 -5.75 -7.69
CA THR A 25 -16.76 -6.65 -8.57
C THR A 25 -15.33 -6.81 -8.09
N LYS A 26 -14.69 -7.92 -8.46
CA LYS A 26 -13.29 -8.19 -8.15
C LYS A 26 -12.37 -7.09 -8.64
N GLU A 27 -12.61 -6.58 -9.85
CA GLU A 27 -11.82 -5.53 -10.47
C GLU A 27 -11.94 -4.21 -9.69
N ALA A 28 -13.15 -3.83 -9.27
CA ALA A 28 -13.35 -2.62 -8.48
C ALA A 28 -12.63 -2.70 -7.12
N ALA A 29 -12.66 -3.86 -6.46
CA ALA A 29 -11.91 -4.09 -5.22
C ALA A 29 -10.39 -4.06 -5.44
N ILE A 30 -9.89 -4.62 -6.54
CA ILE A 30 -8.47 -4.54 -6.92
C ILE A 30 -8.06 -3.08 -7.10
N VAL A 31 -8.85 -2.28 -7.82
CA VAL A 31 -8.57 -0.85 -8.05
C VAL A 31 -8.56 -0.07 -6.74
N MET A 32 -9.55 -0.28 -5.87
CA MET A 32 -9.63 0.36 -4.55
C MET A 32 -8.36 0.08 -3.72
N LEU A 33 -7.95 -1.18 -3.65
CA LEU A 33 -6.76 -1.58 -2.88
C LEU A 33 -5.49 -1.04 -3.51
N ALA A 34 -5.34 -1.14 -4.83
CA ALA A 34 -4.16 -0.64 -5.54
C ALA A 34 -3.94 0.86 -5.32
N ASP A 35 -5.00 1.68 -5.44
CA ASP A 35 -4.94 3.13 -5.22
C ASP A 35 -4.52 3.45 -3.78
N SER A 36 -5.18 2.84 -2.79
CA SER A 36 -4.87 3.05 -1.37
C SER A 36 -3.43 2.64 -1.04
N ILE A 37 -2.99 1.49 -1.54
CA ILE A 37 -1.66 0.93 -1.29
C ILE A 37 -0.58 1.78 -1.94
N GLU A 38 -0.73 2.16 -3.21
CA GLU A 38 0.27 2.97 -3.92
C GLU A 38 0.45 4.32 -3.23
N ALA A 39 -0.66 5.01 -2.90
CA ALA A 39 -0.61 6.30 -2.25
C ALA A 39 0.05 6.23 -0.87
N ALA A 40 -0.28 5.20 -0.08
CA ALA A 40 0.29 5.00 1.24
C ALA A 40 1.79 4.66 1.18
N VAL A 41 2.19 3.74 0.31
CA VAL A 41 3.60 3.34 0.16
C VAL A 41 4.44 4.50 -0.36
N ARG A 42 3.92 5.28 -1.32
CA ARG A 42 4.57 6.50 -1.82
C ARG A 42 4.87 7.53 -0.72
N SER A 43 4.07 7.54 0.35
CA SER A 43 4.25 8.46 1.47
C SER A 43 5.26 7.98 2.53
N ILE A 44 5.76 6.74 2.45
CA ILE A 44 6.70 6.19 3.43
C ILE A 44 8.07 6.86 3.25
N GLN A 45 8.56 7.51 4.32
CA GLN A 45 9.93 8.01 4.35
C GLN A 45 10.93 6.85 4.47
N ALA A 46 11.93 6.84 3.58
CA ALA A 46 12.92 5.78 3.44
C ALA A 46 12.23 4.39 3.40
N PRO A 47 11.53 4.09 2.30
CA PRO A 47 10.82 2.82 2.15
C PRO A 47 11.82 1.68 2.16
N ASN A 48 11.49 0.62 2.90
CA ASN A 48 12.20 -0.64 2.85
C ASN A 48 11.17 -1.77 2.74
N LYS A 49 11.63 -2.97 2.44
CA LYS A 49 10.76 -4.13 2.20
C LYS A 49 9.78 -4.38 3.34
N GLU A 50 10.27 -4.37 4.58
CA GLU A 50 9.47 -4.64 5.78
C GLU A 50 8.36 -3.59 6.00
N LYS A 51 8.68 -2.30 5.83
CA LYS A 51 7.71 -1.20 5.94
C LYS A 51 6.66 -1.27 4.84
N ILE A 52 7.04 -1.63 3.62
CA ILE A 52 6.12 -1.79 2.49
C ILE A 52 5.18 -2.97 2.77
N GLU A 53 5.72 -4.12 3.17
CA GLU A 53 4.94 -5.31 3.52
C GLU A 53 3.93 -5.03 4.62
N ALA A 54 4.38 -4.40 5.71
CA ALA A 54 3.50 -4.02 6.81
C ALA A 54 2.41 -3.03 6.37
N MET A 55 2.74 -2.06 5.51
CA MET A 55 1.75 -1.09 5.01
C MET A 55 0.67 -1.77 4.16
N VAL A 56 1.08 -2.64 3.23
CA VAL A 56 0.15 -3.41 2.39
C VAL A 56 -0.78 -4.27 3.26
N ASP A 57 -0.22 -4.96 4.24
CA ASP A 57 -0.99 -5.83 5.14
C ASP A 57 -2.00 -5.05 5.99
N ASN A 58 -1.59 -3.90 6.51
CA ASN A 58 -2.47 -3.03 7.30
C ASN A 58 -3.64 -2.50 6.48
N ILE A 59 -3.41 -2.12 5.21
CA ILE A 59 -4.48 -1.60 4.34
C ILE A 59 -5.47 -2.71 3.97
N ILE A 60 -4.97 -3.88 3.57
CA ILE A 60 -5.84 -5.02 3.24
C ILE A 60 -6.67 -5.43 4.46
N LYS A 61 -6.02 -5.52 5.63
CA LYS A 61 -6.70 -5.85 6.89
C LYS A 61 -7.76 -4.80 7.24
N GLY A 62 -7.44 -3.50 7.16
CA GLY A 62 -8.40 -2.44 7.44
C GLY A 62 -9.63 -2.50 6.54
N ARG A 63 -9.46 -2.76 5.24
CA ARG A 63 -10.59 -2.92 4.31
C ARG A 63 -11.44 -4.16 4.58
N LEU A 64 -10.83 -5.23 5.09
CA LEU A 64 -11.57 -6.42 5.54
C LEU A 64 -12.36 -6.15 6.82
N GLU A 65 -11.77 -5.49 7.81
CA GLU A 65 -12.42 -5.13 9.07
C GLU A 65 -13.57 -4.13 8.88
N GLU A 66 -13.47 -3.23 7.90
CA GLU A 66 -14.52 -2.29 7.50
C GLU A 66 -15.57 -2.91 6.55
N GLU A 67 -15.50 -4.22 6.29
CA GLU A 67 -16.38 -4.97 5.37
C GLU A 67 -16.43 -4.40 3.93
N GLN A 68 -15.44 -3.62 3.52
CA GLN A 68 -15.42 -2.96 2.21
C GLN A 68 -15.30 -3.94 1.04
N LEU A 69 -14.80 -5.15 1.28
CA LEU A 69 -14.59 -6.16 0.24
C LEU A 69 -15.71 -7.20 0.15
N SER A 70 -16.67 -7.16 1.07
CA SER A 70 -17.69 -8.22 1.26
C SER A 70 -18.57 -8.45 0.04
N ASN A 71 -18.78 -7.41 -0.79
CA ASN A 71 -19.66 -7.47 -1.95
C ASN A 71 -18.94 -7.78 -3.28
N SER A 72 -17.63 -8.02 -3.26
CA SER A 72 -16.81 -8.20 -4.48
C SER A 72 -16.52 -9.65 -4.87
N GLU A 73 -17.13 -10.64 -4.20
CA GLU A 73 -16.91 -12.09 -4.43
C GLU A 73 -15.43 -12.53 -4.37
N LEU A 74 -14.60 -11.79 -3.62
CA LEU A 74 -13.19 -12.13 -3.42
C LEU A 74 -13.04 -13.30 -2.45
N THR A 75 -12.25 -14.30 -2.84
CA THR A 75 -11.83 -15.36 -1.94
C THR A 75 -10.59 -14.94 -1.15
N PHE A 76 -10.30 -15.60 -0.03
CA PHE A 76 -9.03 -15.41 0.67
C PHE A 76 -7.81 -15.73 -0.19
N LYS A 77 -7.97 -16.65 -1.16
CA LYS A 77 -6.93 -16.93 -2.16
C LYS A 77 -6.72 -15.71 -3.06
N ASP A 78 -7.79 -15.10 -3.57
CA ASP A 78 -7.69 -13.89 -4.40
C ASP A 78 -6.98 -12.77 -3.63
N ILE A 79 -7.33 -12.54 -2.37
CA ILE A 79 -6.69 -11.53 -1.52
C ILE A 79 -5.19 -11.81 -1.34
N LYS A 80 -4.81 -13.08 -1.13
CA LYS A 80 -3.41 -13.48 -1.03
C LYS A 80 -2.66 -13.23 -2.33
N ASP A 81 -3.25 -13.62 -3.46
CA ASP A 81 -2.65 -13.44 -4.78
C ASP A 81 -2.47 -11.93 -5.11
N MET A 82 -3.48 -11.11 -4.77
CA MET A 82 -3.42 -9.65 -4.89
C MET A 82 -2.30 -9.04 -4.05
N ARG A 83 -2.19 -9.45 -2.77
CA ARG A 83 -1.12 -9.03 -1.87
C ARG A 83 0.26 -9.31 -2.47
N GLU A 84 0.49 -10.54 -2.92
CA GLU A 84 1.76 -10.94 -3.53
C GLU A 84 2.06 -10.13 -4.81
N ALA A 85 1.05 -9.88 -5.63
CA ALA A 85 1.17 -9.04 -6.82
C ALA A 85 1.56 -7.59 -6.48
N PHE A 86 0.91 -6.97 -5.50
CA PHE A 86 1.24 -5.62 -5.05
C PHE A 86 2.67 -5.52 -4.54
N LEU A 87 3.09 -6.45 -3.68
CA LEU A 87 4.45 -6.47 -3.13
C LEU A 87 5.51 -6.63 -4.21
N LYS A 88 5.25 -7.48 -5.21
CA LYS A 88 6.16 -7.67 -6.35
C LYS A 88 6.36 -6.37 -7.14
N VAL A 89 5.26 -5.68 -7.46
CA VAL A 89 5.32 -4.41 -8.22
C VAL A 89 6.01 -3.32 -7.40
N LEU A 90 5.63 -3.15 -6.13
CA LEU A 90 6.20 -2.12 -5.27
C LEU A 90 7.68 -2.35 -4.96
N SER A 91 8.09 -3.61 -4.80
CA SER A 91 9.51 -3.95 -4.67
C SER A 91 10.30 -3.47 -5.89
N GLY A 92 9.79 -3.66 -7.11
CA GLY A 92 10.47 -3.19 -8.32
C GLY A 92 10.57 -1.65 -8.42
N ILE A 93 9.59 -0.93 -7.89
CA ILE A 93 9.55 0.55 -7.92
C ILE A 93 10.47 1.17 -6.86
N TYR A 94 10.46 0.61 -5.65
CA TYR A 94 11.11 1.20 -4.48
C TYR A 94 12.44 0.55 -4.08
N HIS A 95 12.87 -0.53 -4.74
CA HIS A 95 14.27 -0.93 -4.66
C HIS A 95 15.13 0.05 -5.46
N GLU A 96 16.09 0.66 -4.77
CA GLU A 96 17.13 1.52 -5.35
C GLU A 96 17.72 0.85 -6.60
N ARG A 97 17.79 1.59 -7.70
CA ARG A 97 18.62 1.16 -8.84
C ARG A 97 20.01 0.89 -8.30
N ILE A 98 20.47 -0.35 -8.44
CA ILE A 98 21.80 -0.76 -8.00
C ILE A 98 22.80 0.21 -8.66
N GLU A 99 23.58 0.92 -7.85
CA GLU A 99 24.69 1.72 -8.36
C GLU A 99 25.63 0.78 -9.13
N TYR A 100 25.89 1.10 -10.40
CA TYR A 100 26.84 0.31 -11.17
C TYR A 100 28.18 0.30 -10.42
N PRO A 101 28.84 -0.86 -10.30
CA PRO A 101 30.16 -0.93 -9.69
C PRO A 101 31.06 0.09 -10.38
N LYS A 102 31.55 1.09 -9.63
CA LYS A 102 32.61 1.96 -10.14
C LYS A 102 33.78 1.04 -10.45
N GLU A 103 34.13 0.92 -11.73
CA GLU A 103 35.32 0.19 -12.16
C GLU A 103 36.46 0.70 -11.27
N LYS A 104 37.03 -0.20 -10.45
CA LYS A 104 38.27 0.11 -9.76
C LYS A 104 39.26 0.38 -10.89
N THR A 105 39.59 1.65 -11.09
CA THR A 105 40.70 2.04 -11.95
C THR A 105 41.89 1.23 -11.47
N ILE A 106 42.26 0.21 -12.26
CA ILE A 106 43.50 -0.50 -12.06
C ILE A 106 44.55 0.55 -12.39
N GLU A 107 45.11 1.20 -11.38
CA GLU A 107 46.35 1.93 -11.51
C GLU A 107 47.41 0.91 -11.91
N GLN A 108 47.54 0.75 -13.23
CA GLN A 108 48.63 0.03 -13.85
C GLN A 108 49.90 0.77 -13.46
N GLY A 109 50.75 0.06 -12.72
CA GLY A 109 52.08 0.54 -12.38
C GLY A 109 52.85 0.99 -13.61
N LYS A 110 53.49 2.14 -13.47
CA LYS A 110 54.68 2.64 -14.16
C LYS A 110 55.28 3.64 -13.17
N GLU A 111 56.57 3.68 -12.85
CA GLU A 111 57.77 2.90 -13.15
C GLU A 111 58.72 3.18 -11.96
#